data_AF-A0A3P4AWJ7-F1
#
_entry.id   AF-A0A3P4AWJ7-F1
#
_cell.length_a   1.000
_cell.length_b   1.000
_cell.length_c   1.000
_cell.angle_alpha   90.00
_cell.angle_beta   90.00
_cell.angle_gamma   90.00
#
_symmetry.space_group_name_H-M   'P 1'
#
loop_
_entity.id
_entity.type
_entity.pdbx_description
1 polymer ?
#
loop_
_entity_poly.entity_id
_entity_poly.type
_entity_poly.pdbx_seq_one_letter_code
_entity_poly.pdbx_strand_id
1 'polypeptide(L)'
;MLKELWERGLRRVLLLVTDGLPGIEEAIRRVYPMAGWQRCVVHMVRSSLGQVRSRDRALLAQDLKGVYMAGSRQEALGALERLREAWGARYPSLVAAWWENSGALLRFYDYPQVLWPYLRSTNLMERFIREVRRGTKVRDHKFPKGEAVYKLLYLESERQEGRWAERRLKGFAEVQEVLEGMLRERYAPRTQTLTHKS
;
A
#
# COMPACT_ATOMS: atom_id res chain seq x y z
N MET A 1 11.43 1.26 13.56
CA MET A 1 10.40 0.47 12.83
C MET A 1 10.96 -0.53 11.80
N LEU A 2 11.39 -0.15 10.58
CA LEU A 2 11.77 -1.16 9.55
C LEU A 2 12.94 -2.06 9.99
N LYS A 3 13.94 -1.47 10.66
CA LYS A 3 15.06 -2.22 11.26
C LYS A 3 14.61 -3.15 12.38
N GLU A 4 13.68 -2.74 13.21
CA GLU A 4 13.12 -3.60 14.27
C GLU A 4 12.40 -4.82 13.66
N LEU A 5 11.64 -4.65 12.57
CA LEU A 5 11.03 -5.78 11.87
C LEU A 5 12.08 -6.76 11.34
N TRP A 6 13.18 -6.21 10.81
CA TRP A 6 14.32 -6.99 10.33
C TRP A 6 14.97 -7.75 11.49
N GLU A 7 15.29 -7.08 12.59
CA GLU A 7 15.86 -7.67 13.81
C GLU A 7 14.98 -8.78 14.39
N ARG A 8 13.65 -8.64 14.29
CA ARG A 8 12.65 -9.65 14.69
C ARG A 8 12.49 -10.81 13.71
N GLY A 9 13.26 -10.84 12.61
CA GLY A 9 13.33 -11.99 11.70
C GLY A 9 12.56 -11.87 10.39
N LEU A 10 11.90 -10.74 10.12
CA LEU A 10 11.32 -10.50 8.80
C LEU A 10 12.46 -10.25 7.80
N ARG A 11 12.87 -11.28 7.05
CA ARG A 11 14.01 -11.20 6.11
C ARG A 11 13.61 -11.08 4.65
N ARG A 12 12.53 -11.76 4.26
CA ARG A 12 12.10 -11.85 2.86
C ARG A 12 10.71 -11.27 2.72
N VAL A 13 10.63 -10.16 2.00
CA VAL A 13 9.39 -9.42 1.75
C VAL A 13 9.20 -9.26 0.25
N LEU A 14 8.01 -9.59 -0.23
CA LEU A 14 7.62 -9.36 -1.63
C LEU A 14 7.22 -7.92 -1.88
N LEU A 15 6.37 -7.35 -1.02
CA LEU A 15 5.79 -6.03 -1.24
C LEU A 15 5.60 -5.29 0.07
N LEU A 16 6.02 -4.04 0.10
CA LEU A 16 5.70 -3.09 1.15
C LEU A 16 4.79 -2.01 0.56
N VAL A 17 3.60 -1.85 1.14
CA VAL A 17 2.63 -0.81 0.75
C VAL A 17 2.63 0.27 1.81
N THR A 18 2.94 1.51 1.45
CA THR A 18 2.97 2.65 2.39
C THR A 18 2.22 3.86 1.84
N ASP A 19 1.84 4.80 2.70
CA ASP A 19 1.12 6.03 2.34
C ASP A 19 1.95 7.05 1.53
N GLY A 20 3.25 6.79 1.35
CA GLY A 20 4.16 7.65 0.59
C GLY A 20 4.74 8.81 1.41
N LEU A 21 4.90 8.61 2.73
CA LEU A 21 5.66 9.53 3.58
C LEU A 21 7.06 9.81 3.02
N PRO A 22 7.55 11.07 3.08
CA PRO A 22 8.89 11.40 2.63
C PRO A 22 9.97 10.50 3.28
N GLY A 23 10.92 10.02 2.49
CA GLY A 23 12.01 9.17 2.96
C GLY A 23 11.66 7.69 3.15
N ILE A 24 10.39 7.29 3.03
CA ILE A 24 9.99 5.89 3.27
C ILE A 24 10.51 4.95 2.19
N GLU A 25 10.55 5.39 0.93
CA GLU A 25 11.05 4.60 -0.18
C GLU A 25 12.55 4.32 -0.03
N GLU A 26 13.33 5.34 0.32
CA GLU A 26 14.76 5.23 0.61
C GLU A 26 15.01 4.33 1.80
N ALA A 27 14.22 4.46 2.87
CA ALA A 27 14.33 3.61 4.05
C ALA A 27 14.01 2.15 3.73
N ILE A 28 12.99 1.89 2.90
CA ILE A 28 12.66 0.55 2.41
C ILE A 28 13.80 -0.02 1.59
N ARG A 29 14.32 0.73 0.61
CA ARG A 29 15.45 0.28 -0.23
C ARG A 29 16.70 -0.03 0.59
N ARG A 30 16.93 0.68 1.70
CA ARG A 30 18.07 0.45 2.59
C ARG A 30 17.93 -0.82 3.43
N VAL A 31 16.73 -1.10 3.96
CA VAL A 31 16.52 -2.24 4.89
C VAL A 31 16.08 -3.51 4.14
N TYR A 32 15.26 -3.36 3.11
CA TYR A 32 14.70 -4.43 2.30
C TYR A 32 14.97 -4.18 0.80
N PRO A 33 16.23 -4.22 0.35
CA PRO A 33 16.61 -3.82 -1.02
C PRO A 33 15.94 -4.64 -2.13
N MET A 34 15.54 -5.88 -1.82
CA MET A 34 14.88 -6.79 -2.76
C MET A 34 13.35 -6.66 -2.74
N ALA A 35 12.76 -6.00 -1.74
CA ALA A 35 11.32 -5.86 -1.65
C ALA A 35 10.78 -4.87 -2.69
N GLY A 36 9.61 -5.18 -3.25
CA GLY A 36 8.85 -4.21 -4.03
C GLY A 36 8.30 -3.14 -3.10
N TRP A 37 8.20 -1.92 -3.60
CA TRP A 37 7.49 -0.84 -2.92
C TRP A 37 6.30 -0.40 -3.76
N GLN A 38 5.15 -0.25 -3.09
CA GLN A 38 3.94 0.30 -3.64
C GLN A 38 3.47 1.50 -2.82
N ARG A 39 3.11 2.56 -3.53
CA ARG A 39 2.40 3.69 -2.91
C ARG A 39 0.92 3.32 -2.73
N CYS A 40 0.37 3.62 -1.57
CA CYS A 40 -1.00 3.29 -1.23
C CYS A 40 -1.99 4.10 -2.09
N VAL A 41 -2.76 3.39 -2.91
CA VAL A 41 -3.78 3.94 -3.80
C VAL A 41 -4.80 4.79 -3.03
N VAL A 42 -5.29 4.30 -1.88
CA VAL A 42 -6.32 5.02 -1.10
C VAL A 42 -5.80 6.35 -0.57
N HIS A 43 -4.55 6.39 -0.08
CA HIS A 43 -3.95 7.65 0.37
C HIS A 43 -3.71 8.60 -0.80
N MET A 44 -3.30 8.11 -1.96
CA MET A 44 -3.15 8.92 -3.16
C MET A 44 -4.48 9.55 -3.59
N VAL A 45 -5.56 8.75 -3.65
CA VAL A 45 -6.91 9.22 -3.97
C VAL A 45 -7.38 10.27 -2.96
N ARG A 46 -7.24 10.00 -1.65
CA ARG A 46 -7.64 10.96 -0.61
C ARG A 46 -6.90 12.28 -0.70
N SER A 47 -5.58 12.24 -0.87
CA SER A 47 -4.76 13.42 -1.07
C SER A 47 -5.24 14.23 -2.28
N SER A 48 -5.50 13.54 -3.40
CA SER A 48 -5.98 14.14 -4.65
C SER A 48 -7.32 14.86 -4.48
N LEU A 49 -8.29 14.21 -3.83
CA LEU A 49 -9.62 14.80 -3.60
C LEU A 49 -9.59 15.97 -2.61
N GLY A 50 -8.60 15.99 -1.70
CA GLY A 50 -8.37 17.10 -0.78
C GLY A 50 -7.84 18.37 -1.45
N GLN A 51 -7.19 18.25 -2.61
CA GLN A 51 -6.54 19.35 -3.32
C GLN A 51 -7.44 20.02 -4.38
N VAL A 52 -8.64 19.49 -4.64
CA VAL A 52 -9.54 20.00 -5.69
C VAL A 52 -10.80 20.64 -5.13
N ARG A 53 -11.46 21.45 -5.97
CA ARG A 53 -12.73 22.09 -5.62
C ARG A 53 -13.83 21.06 -5.41
N SER A 54 -14.73 21.33 -4.45
CA SER A 54 -15.79 20.40 -4.05
C SER A 54 -16.62 19.89 -5.24
N ARG A 55 -16.99 20.78 -6.17
CA ARG A 55 -17.80 20.46 -7.36
C ARG A 55 -17.19 19.42 -8.30
N ASP A 56 -15.87 19.23 -8.27
CA ASP A 56 -15.19 18.29 -9.16
C ASP A 56 -14.89 16.94 -8.50
N ARG A 57 -14.99 16.87 -7.16
CA ARG A 57 -14.52 15.70 -6.40
C ARG A 57 -15.17 14.41 -6.87
N ALA A 58 -16.47 14.44 -7.19
CA ALA A 58 -17.20 13.26 -7.63
C ALA A 58 -16.69 12.73 -8.98
N LEU A 59 -16.57 13.62 -9.98
CA LEU A 59 -16.07 13.26 -11.31
C LEU A 59 -14.61 12.82 -11.25
N LEU A 60 -13.75 13.58 -10.56
CA LEU A 60 -12.36 13.21 -10.38
C LEU A 60 -12.24 11.85 -9.67
N ALA A 61 -13.02 11.58 -8.63
CA ALA A 61 -12.98 10.28 -7.94
C ALA A 61 -13.33 9.13 -8.89
N GLN A 62 -14.27 9.32 -9.82
CA GLN A 62 -14.61 8.34 -10.84
C GLN A 62 -13.46 8.10 -11.81
N ASP A 63 -12.82 9.16 -12.30
CA ASP A 63 -11.69 9.06 -13.24
C ASP A 63 -10.47 8.40 -12.59
N LEU A 64 -10.14 8.81 -11.36
CA LEU A 64 -9.09 8.18 -10.55
C LEU A 64 -9.38 6.70 -10.31
N LYS A 65 -10.65 6.34 -10.05
CA LYS A 65 -11.08 4.96 -9.92
C LYS A 65 -10.85 4.17 -11.21
N GLY A 66 -11.07 4.78 -12.38
CA GLY A 66 -10.75 4.18 -13.67
C GLY A 66 -9.29 3.75 -13.79
N VAL A 67 -8.36 4.51 -13.21
CA VAL A 67 -6.92 4.20 -13.24
C VAL A 67 -6.59 2.93 -12.46
N TYR A 68 -6.90 2.89 -11.15
CA TYR A 68 -6.48 1.77 -10.29
C TYR A 68 -7.42 0.56 -10.34
N MET A 69 -8.57 0.68 -11.01
CA MET A 69 -9.50 -0.43 -11.24
C MET A 69 -9.37 -1.08 -12.60
N ALA A 70 -8.49 -0.58 -13.47
CA ALA A 70 -8.30 -1.11 -14.82
C ALA A 70 -7.92 -2.61 -14.82
N GLY A 71 -8.26 -3.32 -15.90
CA GLY A 71 -8.04 -4.75 -16.04
C GLY A 71 -6.57 -5.13 -16.23
N SER A 72 -5.75 -4.17 -16.67
CA SER A 72 -4.32 -4.36 -16.91
C SER A 72 -3.52 -3.08 -16.64
N ARG A 73 -2.19 -3.22 -16.50
CA ARG A 73 -1.29 -2.06 -16.40
C ARG A 73 -1.41 -1.14 -17.61
N GLN A 74 -1.54 -1.70 -18.82
CA GLN A 74 -1.66 -0.91 -20.04
C GLN A 74 -2.95 -0.09 -20.08
N GLU A 75 -4.07 -0.68 -19.69
CA GLU A 75 -5.34 0.04 -19.54
C GLU A 75 -5.25 1.14 -18.47
N ALA A 76 -4.56 0.88 -17.35
CA ALA A 76 -4.35 1.88 -16.31
C ALA A 76 -3.53 3.07 -16.81
N LEU A 77 -2.49 2.83 -17.63
CA LEU A 77 -1.71 3.90 -18.27
C LEU A 77 -2.56 4.71 -19.26
N GLY A 78 -3.38 4.05 -20.08
CA GLY A 78 -4.33 4.75 -20.94
C GLY A 78 -5.38 5.55 -20.15
N ALA A 79 -5.79 5.07 -18.97
CA ALA A 79 -6.66 5.83 -18.07
C ALA A 79 -5.96 7.06 -17.47
N LEU A 80 -4.64 6.98 -17.21
CA LEU A 80 -3.84 8.13 -16.78
C LEU A 80 -3.70 9.19 -17.88
N GLU A 81 -3.59 8.78 -19.14
CA GLU A 81 -3.59 9.71 -20.28
C GLU A 81 -4.92 10.45 -20.38
N ARG A 82 -6.05 9.73 -20.30
CA ARG A 82 -7.38 10.37 -20.25
C ARG A 82 -7.55 11.29 -19.03
N LEU A 83 -7.02 10.91 -17.87
CA LEU A 83 -7.00 11.76 -16.68
C LEU A 83 -6.21 13.05 -16.95
N ARG A 84 -5.08 12.96 -17.64
CA ARG A 84 -4.26 14.12 -18.03
C ARG A 84 -5.00 15.03 -19.00
N GLU A 85 -5.70 14.49 -19.98
CA GLU A 85 -6.52 15.27 -20.91
C GLU A 85 -7.66 16.01 -20.20
N ALA A 86 -8.38 15.30 -19.33
CA ALA A 86 -9.54 15.85 -18.63
C ALA A 86 -9.17 16.89 -17.56
N TRP A 87 -8.09 16.67 -16.81
CA TRP A 87 -7.76 17.45 -15.62
C TRP A 87 -6.45 18.23 -15.70
N GLY A 88 -5.59 17.97 -16.69
CA GLY A 88 -4.25 18.53 -16.75
C GLY A 88 -4.20 20.05 -16.85
N ALA A 89 -5.17 20.66 -17.54
CA ALA A 89 -5.26 22.12 -17.62
C ALA A 89 -5.66 22.77 -16.29
N ARG A 90 -6.49 22.08 -15.49
CA ARG A 90 -7.09 22.64 -14.28
C ARG A 90 -6.34 22.27 -13.00
N TYR A 91 -5.79 21.07 -12.95
CA TYR A 91 -5.06 20.50 -11.82
C TYR A 91 -3.73 19.87 -12.27
N PRO A 92 -2.82 20.65 -12.89
CA PRO A 92 -1.59 20.13 -13.46
C PRO A 92 -0.72 19.38 -12.44
N SER A 93 -0.56 19.91 -11.23
CA SER A 93 0.24 19.26 -10.17
C SER A 93 -0.35 17.93 -9.71
N LEU A 94 -1.67 17.78 -9.71
CA LEU A 94 -2.34 16.52 -9.35
C LEU A 94 -2.04 15.45 -10.40
N VAL A 95 -2.22 15.80 -11.67
CA VAL A 95 -1.95 14.89 -12.79
C VAL A 95 -0.47 14.51 -12.82
N ALA A 96 0.43 15.47 -12.64
CA ALA A 96 1.87 15.22 -12.55
C ALA A 96 2.19 14.22 -11.42
N ALA A 97 1.64 14.43 -10.23
CA ALA A 97 1.85 13.53 -9.10
C ALA A 97 1.35 12.09 -9.40
N TRP A 98 0.21 11.93 -10.08
CA TRP A 98 -0.27 10.61 -10.50
C TRP A 98 0.64 9.96 -11.55
N TRP A 99 1.17 10.74 -12.49
CA TRP A 99 2.08 10.24 -13.52
C TRP A 99 3.42 9.80 -12.92
N GLU A 100 4.04 10.66 -12.11
CA GLU A 100 5.30 10.39 -11.40
C GLU A 100 5.19 9.17 -10.48
N ASN A 101 4.06 9.02 -9.79
CA ASN A 101 3.85 7.89 -8.88
C ASN A 101 3.25 6.66 -9.56
N SER A 102 2.96 6.69 -10.86
CA SER A 102 2.23 5.62 -11.56
C SER A 102 2.90 4.25 -11.41
N GLY A 103 4.23 4.18 -11.55
CA GLY A 103 4.98 2.94 -11.36
C GLY A 103 4.85 2.36 -9.93
N ALA A 104 4.85 3.22 -8.91
CA ALA A 104 4.65 2.80 -7.52
C ALA A 104 3.18 2.48 -7.22
N LEU A 105 2.22 3.20 -7.79
CA LEU A 105 0.78 2.99 -7.57
C LEU A 105 0.28 1.71 -8.23
N LEU A 106 0.80 1.38 -9.42
CA LEU A 106 0.39 0.25 -10.25
C LEU A 106 1.28 -0.99 -10.05
N ARG A 107 2.04 -1.01 -8.95
CA ARG A 107 2.93 -2.13 -8.60
C ARG A 107 2.16 -3.43 -8.31
N PHE A 108 0.92 -3.34 -7.85
CA PHE A 108 0.08 -4.51 -7.59
C PHE A 108 -0.16 -5.40 -8.82
N TYR A 109 -0.04 -4.88 -10.05
CA TYR A 109 -0.13 -5.68 -11.27
C TYR A 109 1.00 -6.70 -11.41
N ASP A 110 2.12 -6.54 -10.70
CA ASP A 110 3.21 -7.52 -10.67
C ASP A 110 2.85 -8.75 -9.81
N TYR A 111 1.65 -8.79 -9.22
CA TYR A 111 1.18 -9.83 -8.31
C TYR A 111 -0.11 -10.48 -8.82
N PRO A 112 -0.45 -11.70 -8.35
CA PRO A 112 -1.65 -12.41 -8.79
C PRO A 112 -2.93 -11.58 -8.68
N GLN A 113 -3.76 -11.64 -9.73
CA GLN A 113 -4.96 -10.82 -9.87
C GLN A 113 -5.94 -10.93 -8.69
N VAL A 114 -6.06 -12.12 -8.12
CA VAL A 114 -6.91 -12.39 -6.95
C VAL A 114 -6.54 -11.53 -5.73
N LEU A 115 -5.29 -11.04 -5.66
CA LEU A 115 -4.81 -10.19 -4.58
C LEU A 115 -5.06 -8.70 -4.81
N TRP A 116 -5.31 -8.27 -6.04
CA TRP A 116 -5.47 -6.85 -6.38
C TRP A 116 -6.53 -6.13 -5.53
N PRO A 117 -7.70 -6.71 -5.22
CA PRO A 117 -8.69 -6.08 -4.34
C PRO A 117 -8.14 -5.73 -2.95
N TYR A 118 -7.20 -6.53 -2.43
CA TYR A 118 -6.54 -6.29 -1.15
C TYR A 118 -5.40 -5.29 -1.27
N LEU A 119 -4.59 -5.38 -2.33
CA LEU A 119 -3.42 -4.52 -2.54
C LEU A 119 -3.79 -3.06 -2.85
N ARG A 120 -4.96 -2.82 -3.46
CA ARG A 120 -5.45 -1.46 -3.76
C ARG A 120 -6.40 -0.89 -2.71
N SER A 121 -6.62 -1.59 -1.60
CA SER A 121 -7.55 -1.21 -0.53
C SER A 121 -6.84 -1.07 0.81
N THR A 122 -7.38 -0.21 1.67
CA THR A 122 -6.97 -0.06 3.06
C THR A 122 -8.08 -0.47 4.02
N ASN A 123 -9.15 -1.12 3.55
CA ASN A 123 -10.34 -1.43 4.35
C ASN A 123 -10.03 -2.18 5.65
N LEU A 124 -9.11 -3.15 5.61
CA LEU A 124 -8.72 -3.93 6.79
C LEU A 124 -8.04 -3.04 7.83
N MET A 125 -7.05 -2.25 7.40
CA MET A 125 -6.32 -1.30 8.24
C MET A 125 -7.24 -0.19 8.76
N GLU A 126 -8.12 0.35 7.94
CA GLU A 126 -9.07 1.39 8.35
C GLU A 126 -10.09 0.90 9.33
N ARG A 127 -10.55 -0.35 9.18
CA ARG A 127 -11.42 -0.99 10.17
C ARG A 127 -10.68 -1.11 11.51
N PHE A 128 -9.43 -1.58 11.51
CA PHE A 128 -8.62 -1.64 12.72
C PHE A 128 -8.46 -0.26 13.38
N ILE A 129 -8.02 0.74 12.61
CA ILE A 129 -7.85 2.13 13.10
C ILE A 129 -9.16 2.69 13.65
N ARG A 130 -10.31 2.36 13.03
CA ARG A 130 -11.63 2.79 13.50
C ARG A 130 -11.97 2.19 14.87
N GLU A 131 -11.66 0.92 15.10
CA GLU A 131 -11.91 0.27 16.40
C GLU A 131 -11.01 0.89 17.49
N VAL A 132 -9.73 1.12 17.20
CA VAL A 132 -8.83 1.83 18.12
C VAL A 132 -9.38 3.23 18.46
N ARG A 133 -9.78 4.00 17.44
CA ARG A 133 -10.39 5.33 17.64
C ARG A 133 -11.68 5.26 18.44
N ARG A 134 -12.54 4.26 18.22
CA ARG A 134 -13.75 4.05 19.02
C ARG A 134 -13.40 3.86 20.49
N GLY A 135 -12.40 3.04 20.80
CA GLY A 135 -11.91 2.82 22.16
C GLY A 135 -11.41 4.09 22.85
N THR A 136 -10.80 5.02 22.10
CA THR A 136 -10.38 6.33 22.64
C THR A 136 -11.56 7.26 22.90
N LYS A 137 -12.58 7.27 22.03
CA LYS A 137 -13.78 8.12 22.17
C LYS A 137 -14.64 7.73 23.36
N VAL A 138 -14.80 6.43 23.61
CA VAL A 138 -15.56 5.92 24.78
C VAL A 138 -14.94 6.42 26.10
N ARG A 139 -13.64 6.74 26.10
CA ARG A 139 -12.90 7.29 27.24
C ARG A 139 -12.79 8.82 27.20
N ASP A 140 -13.58 9.49 26.35
CA ASP A 140 -13.58 10.95 26.17
C ASP A 140 -12.18 11.53 25.88
N HIS A 141 -11.33 10.76 25.21
CA HIS A 141 -9.92 11.11 24.97
C HIS A 141 -9.08 11.40 26.24
N LYS A 142 -9.61 11.09 27.43
CA LYS A 142 -8.98 11.33 28.73
C LYS A 142 -8.20 10.10 29.13
N PHE A 143 -6.88 10.20 28.98
CA PHE A 143 -5.93 9.20 29.44
C PHE A 143 -5.04 9.79 30.53
N PRO A 144 -4.72 9.04 31.60
CA PRO A 144 -3.87 9.54 32.69
C PRO A 144 -2.46 9.90 32.23
N LYS A 145 -1.93 9.16 31.24
CA LYS A 145 -0.62 9.33 30.60
C LYS A 145 -0.71 8.91 29.14
N GLY A 146 0.16 9.43 28.28
CA GLY A 146 0.22 9.02 26.86
C GLY A 146 0.41 7.52 26.67
N GLU A 147 1.20 6.88 27.55
CA GLU A 147 1.46 5.44 27.53
C GLU A 147 0.20 4.59 27.77
N ALA A 148 -0.82 5.13 28.46
CA ALA A 148 -2.06 4.41 28.69
C ALA A 148 -2.81 4.11 27.38
N VAL A 149 -2.56 4.88 26.32
CA VAL A 149 -3.09 4.62 24.97
C VAL A 149 -2.51 3.34 24.39
N TYR A 150 -1.25 2.99 24.70
CA TYR A 150 -0.65 1.74 24.22
C TYR A 150 -1.35 0.50 24.78
N LYS A 151 -1.88 0.56 26.01
CA LYS A 151 -2.69 -0.54 26.56
C LYS A 151 -3.96 -0.76 25.74
N LEU A 152 -4.63 0.32 25.32
CA LEU A 152 -5.79 0.22 24.44
C LEU A 152 -5.41 -0.34 23.07
N LEU A 153 -4.32 0.16 22.48
CA LEU A 153 -3.82 -0.34 21.19
C LEU A 153 -3.50 -1.83 21.26
N TYR A 154 -2.82 -2.27 22.32
CA TYR A 154 -2.50 -3.68 22.55
C TYR A 154 -3.75 -4.54 22.65
N LEU A 155 -4.71 -4.16 23.51
CA LEU A 155 -5.95 -4.94 23.70
C LEU A 155 -6.79 -5.04 22.42
N GLU A 156 -6.89 -3.95 21.66
CA GLU A 156 -7.58 -4.00 20.37
C GLU A 156 -6.79 -4.81 19.33
N SER A 157 -5.45 -4.83 19.39
CA SER A 157 -4.63 -5.68 18.50
C SER A 157 -4.87 -7.16 18.79
N GLU A 158 -4.79 -7.58 20.05
CA GLU A 158 -5.06 -8.96 20.49
C GLU A 158 -6.46 -9.43 20.07
N ARG A 159 -7.46 -8.57 20.27
CA ARG A 159 -8.84 -8.87 19.88
C ARG A 159 -9.01 -9.07 18.38
N GLN A 160 -8.26 -8.33 17.56
CA GLN A 160 -8.35 -8.42 16.10
C GLN A 160 -7.56 -9.59 15.58
N GLU A 161 -6.42 -9.91 16.18
CA GLU A 161 -5.66 -11.13 15.91
C GLU A 161 -6.55 -12.37 16.09
N GLY A 162 -7.26 -12.48 17.22
CA GLY A 162 -8.21 -13.59 17.44
C GLY A 162 -9.30 -13.69 16.37
N ARG A 163 -9.82 -12.56 15.87
CA ARG A 163 -10.81 -12.54 14.77
C ARG A 163 -10.22 -12.87 13.42
N TRP A 164 -8.94 -12.58 13.20
CA TRP A 164 -8.24 -12.81 11.93
C TRP A 164 -7.66 -14.22 11.85
N ALA A 165 -7.34 -14.85 12.98
CA ALA A 165 -6.87 -16.23 13.04
C ALA A 165 -7.85 -17.22 12.34
N GLU A 166 -9.15 -16.95 12.44
CA GLU A 166 -10.20 -17.76 11.83
C GLU A 166 -10.52 -17.36 10.36
N ARG A 167 -9.86 -16.31 9.83
CA ARG A 167 -10.21 -15.71 8.55
C ARG A 167 -9.04 -15.73 7.58
N ARG A 168 -9.22 -16.40 6.45
CA ARG A 168 -8.31 -16.31 5.31
C ARG A 168 -8.83 -15.28 4.30
N LEU A 169 -7.92 -14.54 3.68
CA LEU A 169 -8.26 -13.72 2.53
C LEU A 169 -8.76 -14.63 1.40
N LYS A 170 -9.88 -14.26 0.76
CA LYS A 170 -10.46 -15.06 -0.31
C LYS A 170 -9.46 -15.16 -1.46
N GLY A 171 -9.29 -16.38 -1.99
CA GLY A 171 -8.35 -16.66 -3.07
C GLY A 171 -6.87 -16.61 -2.70
N PHE A 172 -6.50 -16.34 -1.43
CA PHE A 172 -5.10 -16.38 -1.01
C PHE A 172 -4.51 -17.78 -1.07
N ALA A 173 -5.29 -18.80 -0.69
CA ALA A 173 -4.86 -20.20 -0.74
C ALA A 173 -4.48 -20.64 -2.17
N GLU A 174 -5.18 -20.13 -3.18
CA GLU A 174 -4.95 -20.45 -4.60
C GLU A 174 -3.62 -19.91 -5.13
N VAL A 175 -3.04 -18.89 -4.47
CA VAL A 175 -1.83 -18.21 -4.94
C VAL A 175 -0.65 -18.36 -3.99
N GLN A 176 -0.79 -19.14 -2.93
CA GLN A 176 0.27 -19.31 -1.94
C GLN A 176 1.56 -19.85 -2.58
N GLU A 177 1.47 -20.92 -3.37
CA GLU A 177 2.62 -21.50 -4.06
C GLU A 177 3.28 -20.53 -5.04
N VAL A 178 2.45 -19.73 -5.74
CA VAL A 178 2.94 -18.68 -6.66
C VAL A 178 3.73 -17.64 -5.88
N LEU A 179 3.21 -17.14 -4.75
CA LEU A 179 3.91 -16.18 -3.90
C LEU A 179 5.21 -16.75 -3.32
N GLU A 180 5.21 -18.01 -2.91
CA GLU A 180 6.41 -18.72 -2.45
C GLU A 180 7.45 -18.89 -3.58
N GLY A 181 7.00 -19.15 -4.81
CA GLY A 181 7.82 -19.14 -6.02
C GLY A 181 8.46 -17.77 -6.26
N MET A 182 7.66 -16.70 -6.24
CA MET A 182 8.14 -15.32 -6.38
C MET A 182 9.16 -14.96 -5.30
N LEU A 183 8.97 -15.42 -4.06
CA LEU A 183 9.93 -15.22 -2.97
C LEU A 183 11.24 -15.97 -3.23
N ARG A 184 11.17 -17.23 -3.67
CA ARG A 184 12.35 -18.04 -3.98
C ARG A 184 13.16 -17.42 -5.11
N GLU A 185 12.51 -17.02 -6.20
CA GLU A 185 13.17 -16.38 -7.34
C GLU A 185 13.83 -15.07 -6.94
N ARG A 186 13.09 -14.20 -6.25
CA ARG A 186 13.57 -12.88 -5.86
C ARG A 186 14.75 -12.92 -4.90
N TYR A 187 14.78 -13.88 -4.00
CA TYR A 187 15.83 -14.03 -2.99
C TYR A 187 16.80 -15.18 -3.33
N ALA A 188 16.79 -15.68 -4.56
CA ALA A 188 17.74 -16.67 -5.02
C ALA A 188 19.17 -16.12 -4.91
N PRO A 189 20.16 -16.95 -4.53
CA PRO A 189 21.56 -16.53 -4.54
C PRO A 189 21.95 -16.08 -5.94
N ARG A 190 22.38 -14.83 -6.10
CA ARG A 190 22.93 -14.37 -7.38
C ARG A 190 24.33 -14.94 -7.52
N THR A 191 24.50 -15.93 -8.40
CA THR A 191 25.83 -16.41 -8.78
C THR A 191 26.58 -15.25 -9.43
N GLN A 192 27.63 -14.75 -8.79
CA GLN A 192 28.53 -13.78 -9.40
C GLN A 192 29.24 -14.47 -10.57
N THR A 193 28.78 -14.23 -11.80
CA THR A 193 29.63 -14.44 -12.97
C THR A 193 30.69 -13.34 -12.95
N LEU A 194 31.81 -13.63 -12.30
CA LEU A 194 33.06 -12.87 -12.43
C LEU A 194 33.46 -12.92 -13.91
N THR A 195 33.00 -11.95 -14.69
CA THR A 195 33.62 -11.64 -15.98
C THR A 195 34.91 -10.90 -15.68
N HIS A 196 35.97 -11.67 -15.39
CA HIS A 196 37.33 -11.20 -15.53
C HIS A 196 37.52 -10.84 -17.01
N LYS A 197 37.41 -9.55 -17.34
CA LYS A 197 38.02 -9.02 -18.57
C LYS A 197 39.49 -8.75 -18.23
N SER A 198 40.35 -9.63 -18.75
CA SER A 198 41.78 -9.40 -18.95
C SER A 198 42.02 -8.31 -20.00
#